data_AF-A0AAW4V7D1-F1
#
_entry.id   AF-A0AAW4V7D1-F1
#
_cell.length_a   1.000
_cell.length_b   1.000
_cell.length_c   1.000
_cell.angle_alpha   90.00
_cell.angle_beta   90.00
_cell.angle_gamma   90.00
#
_symmetry.space_group_name_H-M   'P 1'
#
loop_
_entity.id
_entity.type
_entity.pdbx_description
1 polymer ?
#
loop_
_entity_poly.entity_id
_entity_poly.type
_entity_poly.pdbx_seq_one_letter_code
_entity_poly.pdbx_strand_id
1 'polypeptide(L)' 'MSEWNATLYDNKHDFVAEYGKGLLEYIPQNKNQCILDLGCGIGTLIVQLNNLAKTVIGVDQS' A
#
# COMPACT_ATOMS: atom_id res chain seq x y z
N MET A 1 17.12 21.00 8.79
CA MET A 1 15.91 20.19 9.06
C MET A 1 15.09 20.24 7.79
N SER A 2 14.94 19.12 7.10
CA SER A 2 14.03 19.04 5.95
C SER A 2 12.61 19.06 6.51
N GLU A 3 11.91 20.18 6.29
CA GLU A 3 10.49 20.31 6.63
C GLU A 3 9.71 19.23 5.88
N TRP A 4 9.13 18.31 6.65
CA TRP A 4 8.14 17.37 6.15
C TRP A 4 6.88 18.16 5.79
N ASN A 5 6.50 18.16 4.51
CA ASN A 5 5.34 18.89 4.01
C ASN A 5 4.24 17.88 3.61
N ALA A 6 3.31 17.61 4.53
CA ALA A 6 2.19 16.69 4.34
C ALA A 6 1.31 17.08 3.13
N THR A 7 1.21 18.37 2.82
CA THR A 7 0.41 18.91 1.70
C THR A 7 0.95 18.49 0.33
N LEU A 8 2.25 18.14 0.24
CA LEU A 8 2.87 17.60 -0.98
C LEU A 8 2.61 16.09 -1.14
N TYR A 9 2.33 15.39 -0.03
CA TYR A 9 1.97 13.96 0.01
C TYR A 9 0.49 13.75 -0.31
N ASP A 10 -0.39 14.59 0.25
CA ASP A 10 -1.84 14.53 0.03
C ASP A 10 -2.24 14.61 -1.45
N ASN A 11 -1.54 15.42 -2.24
CA ASN A 11 -1.80 15.58 -3.68
C ASN A 11 -1.07 14.54 -4.57
N LYS A 12 -0.30 13.61 -3.99
CA LYS A 12 0.49 12.61 -4.72
C LYS A 12 0.26 11.16 -4.28
N HIS A 13 -0.76 10.90 -3.46
CA HIS A 13 -1.10 9.55 -3.00
C HIS A 13 -1.27 8.56 -4.16
N ASP A 14 -1.90 8.99 -5.25
CA ASP A 14 -2.08 8.16 -6.44
C ASP A 14 -0.74 7.80 -7.10
N PHE A 15 0.20 8.75 -7.18
CA PHE A 15 1.50 8.51 -7.83
C PHE A 15 2.34 7.46 -7.10
N VAL A 16 2.37 7.51 -5.76
CA VAL A 16 3.14 6.56 -4.95
C VAL A 16 2.51 5.17 -5.02
N ALA A 17 1.18 5.08 -4.92
CA ALA A 17 0.47 3.83 -5.05
C ALA A 17 0.64 3.22 -6.46
N GLU A 18 0.55 4.01 -7.52
CA GLU A 18 0.80 3.55 -8.90
C GLU A 18 2.20 2.98 -9.07
N TYR A 19 3.23 3.65 -8.53
CA TYR A 19 4.59 3.13 -8.57
C TYR A 19 4.73 1.82 -7.78
N GLY A 20 4.04 1.71 -6.65
CA GLY A 20 4.04 0.52 -5.80
C GLY A 20 3.39 -0.71 -6.45
N LYS A 21 2.52 -0.56 -7.46
CA LYS A 21 1.85 -1.71 -8.11
C LYS A 21 2.83 -2.72 -8.70
N GLY A 22 3.92 -2.24 -9.28
CA GLY A 22 4.96 -3.12 -9.85
C GLY A 22 5.62 -4.02 -8.80
N LEU A 23 5.61 -3.63 -7.52
CA LEU A 23 6.13 -4.46 -6.44
C LEU A 23 5.22 -5.66 -6.13
N LEU A 24 3.92 -5.56 -6.43
CA LEU A 24 2.97 -6.63 -6.16
C LEU A 24 3.23 -7.87 -7.01
N GLU A 25 3.91 -7.72 -8.15
CA GLU A 25 4.30 -8.83 -9.03
C GLU A 25 5.28 -9.80 -8.36
N TYR A 26 6.02 -9.34 -7.35
CA TYR A 26 6.98 -10.14 -6.60
C TYR A 26 6.36 -10.88 -5.41
N ILE A 27 5.07 -10.63 -5.12
CA ILE A 27 4.37 -11.33 -4.05
C ILE A 27 4.09 -12.76 -4.52
N PRO A 28 4.53 -13.78 -3.77
CA PRO A 28 4.27 -15.17 -4.13
C PRO A 28 2.76 -15.44 -4.15
N GLN A 29 2.31 -16.18 -5.16
CA GLN A 29 0.91 -16.54 -5.31
C GLN A 29 0.53 -17.59 -4.26
N ASN A 30 -0.01 -17.13 -3.14
CA ASN A 30 -0.46 -18.00 -2.06
C ASN A 30 -1.79 -17.50 -1.49
N LYS A 31 -2.88 -18.12 -1.93
CA LYS A 31 -4.24 -17.76 -1.49
C LYS A 31 -4.52 -17.99 0.00
N ASN A 32 -3.61 -18.64 0.74
CA ASN A 32 -3.72 -18.82 2.19
C ASN A 32 -2.84 -17.86 2.99
N GLN A 33 -2.09 -16.96 2.34
CA GLN A 33 -1.22 -16.01 3.03
C GLN A 33 -2.00 -14.85 3.66
N CYS A 34 -1.36 -14.22 4.65
CA CYS A 34 -1.81 -12.98 5.26
C CYS A 34 -0.79 -11.89 4.93
N ILE A 35 -1.25 -10.71 4.52
CA ILE A 35 -0.41 -9.57 4.14
C ILE A 35 -0.73 -8.39 5.06
N LEU A 36 0.32 -7.72 5.54
CA LEU A 36 0.23 -6.47 6.30
C LEU A 36 0.79 -5.34 5.44
N ASP A 37 -0.05 -4.34 5.14
CA ASP A 37 0.31 -3.12 4.43
C ASP A 37 0.55 -2.00 5.45
N LEU A 38 1.82 -1.66 5.67
CA LEU A 38 2.27 -0.67 6.65
C LEU A 38 2.43 0.70 5.97
N GLY A 39 1.74 1.71 6.48
CA GLY A 39 1.62 3.00 5.81
C GLY A 39 0.67 2.91 4.61
N CYS A 40 -0.47 2.26 4.80
CA CYS A 40 -1.40 1.97 3.70
C CYS A 40 -2.08 3.23 3.12
N GLY A 41 -1.97 4.38 3.79
CA GLY A 41 -2.65 5.62 3.43
C GLY A 41 -4.15 5.39 3.25
N ILE A 42 -4.69 5.87 2.13
CA ILE A 42 -6.11 5.67 1.76
C ILE A 42 -6.46 4.23 1.32
N GLY A 43 -5.50 3.30 1.34
CA GLY A 43 -5.74 1.87 1.08
C GLY A 43 -5.75 1.46 -0.39
N THR A 44 -5.16 2.26 -1.30
CA THR A 44 -5.18 2.01 -2.75
C THR A 44 -4.63 0.62 -3.13
N LEU A 45 -3.56 0.16 -2.47
CA LEU A 45 -2.93 -1.14 -2.77
C LEU A 45 -3.64 -2.33 -2.10
N ILE A 46 -4.37 -2.11 -1.00
CA ILE A 46 -5.12 -3.17 -0.29
C ILE A 46 -6.13 -3.84 -1.22
N VAL A 47 -6.79 -3.08 -2.10
CA VAL A 47 -7.73 -3.61 -3.10
C VAL A 47 -7.06 -4.66 -4.00
N GLN A 48 -5.81 -4.43 -4.38
CA GLN A 48 -5.07 -5.35 -5.26
C GLN A 48 -4.55 -6.55 -4.48
N LEU A 49 -4.05 -6.32 -3.27
CA LEU A 49 -3.56 -7.36 -2.35
C LEU A 49 -4.66 -8.37 -1.98
N ASN A 50 -5.92 -7.95 -1.91
CA ASN A 50 -7.05 -8.85 -1.63
C ASN A 50 -7.23 -9.97 -2.67
N ASN A 51 -6.70 -9.80 -3.89
CA ASN A 51 -6.70 -10.86 -4.91
C ASN A 51 -5.57 -11.89 -4.70
N LEU A 52 -4.55 -11.52 -3.93
CA LEU A 52 -3.31 -12.29 -3.76
C LEU A 52 -3.24 -13.03 -2.42
N ALA A 53 -4.07 -12.65 -1.45
CA ALA A 53 -4.02 -13.14 -0.08
C ALA A 53 -5.42 -13.46 0.48
N LYS A 54 -5.46 -14.35 1.48
CA LYS A 54 -6.69 -14.63 2.22
C LYS A 54 -7.12 -13.46 3.09
N THR A 55 -6.13 -12.73 3.60
CA THR A 55 -6.32 -11.66 4.57
C THR A 55 -5.30 -10.58 4.30
N VAL A 56 -5.78 -9.33 4.26
CA VAL A 56 -4.95 -8.14 4.14
C VAL A 56 -5.31 -7.21 5.28
N ILE A 57 -4.31 -6.72 5.99
CA ILE A 57 -4.46 -5.77 7.10
C ILE A 57 -3.73 -4.49 6.70
N GLY A 58 -4.41 -3.35 6.74
CA GLY A 58 -3.81 -2.04 6.58
C GLY A 58 -3.57 -1.39 7.94
N VAL A 59 -2.40 -0.78 8.12
CA VAL A 59 -2.11 0.06 9.29
C VAL A 59 -1.50 1.37 8.80
N ASP A 60 -2.07 2.48 9.24
CA ASP A 60 -1.51 3.81 9.02
C ASP A 60 -1.47 4.59 10.35
N GLN A 61 -0.55 5.55 10.46
CA GLN A 61 -0.38 6.42 11.63
C GLN A 61 -1.08 7.77 11.45
N SER A 62 -1.46 8.14 10.22
CA SER A 62 -2.05 9.43 9.83
C SER A 62 -3.34 9.76 10.57
#